data_AF-A0A091HMB6-F1
#
_entry.id   AF-A0A091HMB6-F1
#
_cell.length_a   1.000
_cell.length_b   1.000
_cell.length_c   1.000
_cell.angle_alpha   90.00
_cell.angle_beta   90.00
_cell.angle_gamma   90.00
#
_symmetry.space_group_name_H-M   'P 1'
#
loop_
_entity.id
_entity.type
_entity.pdbx_description
1 polymer ?
#
loop_
_entity_poly.entity_id
_entity_poly.type
_entity_poly.pdbx_seq_one_letter_code
_entity_poly.pdbx_strand_id
1 'polypeptide(L)'
;QLQDCVALAKKLQAFQVLLDNPQALDLLCQHPLPPGKKWLVWLKLDCGNGRGGPLSPPVPPSPTRRAPEEVTLVGVYAHCGDTYTCRDVPEVQAIARATTAAVIDFVT
;
A
#
# COMPACT_ATOMS: atom_id res chain seq x y z
N GLN A 1 -11.39 -8.76 -12.09
CA GLN A 1 -10.34 -8.15 -11.25
C GLN A 1 -10.47 -8.57 -9.79
N LEU A 2 -11.47 -8.11 -9.01
CA LEU A 2 -11.60 -8.54 -7.59
C LEU A 2 -11.83 -10.05 -7.44
N GLN A 3 -12.71 -10.64 -8.26
CA GLN A 3 -13.00 -12.07 -8.21
C GLN A 3 -11.75 -12.93 -8.50
N ASP A 4 -10.87 -12.45 -9.37
CA ASP A 4 -9.58 -13.10 -9.66
C ASP A 4 -8.66 -13.01 -8.44
N CYS A 5 -8.60 -11.85 -7.77
CA CYS A 5 -7.88 -11.68 -6.51
C CYS A 5 -8.41 -12.61 -5.42
N VAL A 6 -9.74 -12.76 -5.29
CA VAL A 6 -10.37 -13.70 -4.35
C VAL A 6 -9.96 -15.14 -4.67
N ALA A 7 -10.01 -15.53 -5.95
CA ALA A 7 -9.64 -16.87 -6.39
C ALA A 7 -8.16 -17.18 -6.09
N LEU A 8 -7.27 -16.21 -6.30
CA LEU A 8 -5.85 -16.33 -5.99
C LEU A 8 -5.60 -16.36 -4.48
N ALA A 9 -6.24 -15.50 -3.71
CA ALA A 9 -6.13 -15.46 -2.24
C ALA A 9 -6.58 -16.76 -1.57
N LYS A 10 -7.57 -17.45 -2.15
CA LYS A 10 -8.00 -18.77 -1.70
C LYS A 10 -6.95 -19.85 -1.96
N LYS A 11 -6.25 -19.81 -3.09
CA LYS A 11 -5.29 -20.86 -3.51
C LYS A 11 -3.89 -20.67 -2.92
N LEU A 12 -3.39 -19.44 -2.89
CA LEU A 12 -2.02 -19.13 -2.49
C LEU A 12 -1.93 -18.98 -0.96
N GLN A 13 -0.77 -19.30 -0.39
CA GLN A 13 -0.54 -19.13 1.05
C GLN A 13 -0.43 -17.65 1.45
N ALA A 14 0.23 -16.84 0.62
CA ALA A 14 0.46 -15.42 0.88
C ALA A 14 0.23 -14.58 -0.39
N PHE A 15 -1.05 -14.41 -0.76
CA PHE A 15 -1.42 -13.46 -1.81
C PHE A 15 -1.62 -12.08 -1.19
N GLN A 16 -0.92 -11.08 -1.71
CA GLN A 16 -0.85 -9.73 -1.13
C GLN A 16 -1.35 -8.72 -2.17
N VAL A 17 -2.12 -7.73 -1.73
CA VAL A 17 -2.68 -6.69 -2.59
C VAL A 17 -2.24 -5.31 -2.12
N LEU A 18 -2.13 -4.36 -3.05
CA LEU A 18 -1.81 -2.97 -2.77
C LEU A 18 -3.09 -2.14 -2.85
N LEU A 19 -3.33 -1.30 -1.85
CA LEU A 19 -4.45 -0.36 -1.81
C LEU A 19 -3.92 1.05 -1.62
N ASP A 20 -4.58 2.03 -2.22
CA ASP A 20 -4.28 3.46 -2.09
C ASP A 20 -5.46 4.31 -1.62
N ASN A 21 -6.65 3.71 -1.45
CA ASN A 21 -7.86 4.42 -1.06
C ASN A 21 -8.75 3.61 -0.08
N PRO A 22 -9.53 4.28 0.77
CA PRO A 22 -10.42 3.63 1.74
C PRO A 22 -11.52 2.77 1.12
N GLN A 23 -12.08 3.15 -0.04
CA GLN A 23 -13.17 2.43 -0.67
C GLN A 23 -12.75 1.02 -1.10
N ALA A 24 -11.49 0.85 -1.51
CA ALA A 24 -10.93 -0.45 -1.83
C ALA A 24 -10.80 -1.35 -0.58
N LEU A 25 -10.54 -0.77 0.60
CA LEU A 25 -10.54 -1.51 1.86
C LEU A 25 -11.96 -1.99 2.22
N ASP A 26 -12.97 -1.13 2.07
CA ASP A 26 -14.36 -1.51 2.33
C ASP A 26 -14.80 -2.66 1.42
N LEU A 27 -14.38 -2.63 0.15
CA LEU A 27 -14.62 -3.71 -0.81
C LEU A 27 -14.00 -5.04 -0.35
N LEU A 28 -12.78 -5.03 0.19
CA LEU A 28 -12.17 -6.25 0.73
C LEU A 28 -12.93 -6.80 1.95
N CYS A 29 -13.44 -5.91 2.82
CA CYS A 29 -14.23 -6.30 3.99
C CYS A 29 -15.57 -6.95 3.60
N GLN A 30 -16.17 -6.51 2.48
CA GLN A 30 -17.39 -7.11 1.93
C GLN A 30 -17.14 -8.49 1.27
N HIS A 31 -15.89 -8.87 1.04
CA HIS A 31 -15.48 -10.13 0.42
C HIS A 31 -14.51 -10.91 1.31
N PRO A 32 -14.95 -11.42 2.48
CA PRO A 32 -14.09 -12.14 3.40
C PRO A 32 -13.54 -13.42 2.77
N LEU A 33 -12.30 -13.77 3.14
CA LEU A 33 -11.67 -15.02 2.74
C LEU A 33 -12.17 -16.20 3.61
N PRO A 34 -11.95 -17.45 3.19
CA PRO A 34 -12.31 -18.62 4.00
C PRO A 34 -11.67 -18.58 5.40
N PRO A 35 -12.26 -19.28 6.39
CA PRO A 35 -11.75 -19.33 7.75
C PRO A 35 -10.24 -19.61 7.81
N GLY A 36 -9.53 -18.87 8.65
CA GLY A 36 -8.07 -18.97 8.80
C GLY A 36 -7.27 -18.15 7.78
N LYS A 37 -7.92 -17.46 6.83
CA LYS A 37 -7.27 -16.51 5.93
C LYS A 37 -7.77 -15.09 6.14
N LYS A 38 -6.87 -14.13 5.92
CA LYS A 38 -7.13 -12.69 5.93
C LYS A 38 -6.54 -12.06 4.68
N TRP A 39 -7.10 -10.93 4.26
CA TRP A 39 -6.50 -10.14 3.20
C TRP A 39 -5.17 -9.56 3.68
N LEU A 40 -4.10 -9.85 2.95
CA LEU A 40 -2.78 -9.29 3.20
C LEU A 40 -2.62 -8.01 2.38
N VAL A 41 -2.60 -6.87 3.05
CA VAL A 41 -2.69 -5.56 2.41
C VAL A 41 -1.41 -4.75 2.62
N TRP A 42 -0.92 -4.15 1.54
CA TRP A 42 0.07 -3.08 1.57
C TRP A 42 -0.60 -1.75 1.28
N LEU A 43 -0.30 -0.73 2.09
CA LEU A 43 -0.70 0.63 1.79
C LEU A 43 0.29 1.25 0.79
N LYS A 44 -0.21 1.61 -0.39
CA LYS A 44 0.57 2.31 -1.40
C LYS A 44 0.70 3.78 -1.02
N LEU A 45 1.92 4.29 -0.98
CA LEU A 45 2.22 5.70 -0.73
C LEU A 45 2.66 6.40 -2.01
N ASP A 46 2.20 7.64 -2.18
CA ASP A 46 2.73 8.56 -3.18
C ASP A 46 3.74 9.50 -2.50
N CYS A 47 5.02 9.26 -2.76
CA CYS A 47 6.12 10.04 -2.21
C CYS A 47 6.68 11.06 -3.21
N GLY A 48 5.87 11.52 -4.17
CA GLY A 48 6.26 12.49 -5.21
C GLY A 48 6.23 11.94 -6.64
N ASN A 49 5.82 10.68 -6.83
CA ASN A 49 5.80 10.02 -8.15
C ASN A 49 4.51 10.34 -8.94
N GLY A 50 3.39 10.68 -8.28
CA GLY A 50 2.16 11.08 -8.96
C GLY A 50 1.42 9.95 -9.68
N ARG A 51 1.68 8.68 -9.31
CA ARG A 51 1.16 7.46 -9.97
C ARG A 51 0.52 6.45 -9.01
N GLY A 52 -0.02 6.92 -7.89
CA GLY A 52 -0.83 6.13 -6.96
C GLY A 52 -0.36 6.21 -5.52
N GLY A 53 -1.33 6.12 -4.60
CA GLY A 53 -1.16 6.53 -3.21
C GLY A 53 -1.74 7.94 -2.96
N PRO A 54 -2.18 8.26 -1.74
CA PRO A 54 -2.60 9.61 -1.40
C PRO A 54 -1.43 10.60 -1.54
N LEU A 55 -1.67 11.70 -2.28
CA LEU A 55 -0.74 12.83 -2.41
C LEU A 55 -0.57 13.51 -1.04
N SER A 56 0.59 13.34 -0.41
CA SER A 56 0.92 13.93 0.91
C SER A 56 0.08 13.32 2.04
N PRO A 57 0.60 13.23 3.28
CA PRO A 57 0.31 12.09 4.14
C PRO A 57 -1.20 11.97 4.32
N PRO A 58 -1.79 10.80 3.99
CA PRO A 58 -3.13 10.55 4.47
C PRO A 58 -3.00 10.64 5.99
N VAL A 59 -3.92 11.35 6.64
CA VAL A 59 -4.01 11.37 8.11
C VAL A 59 -3.64 9.98 8.60
N PRO A 60 -2.56 9.81 9.39
CA PRO A 60 -2.16 8.49 9.85
C PRO A 60 -3.43 7.85 10.42
N PRO A 61 -3.77 6.60 10.02
CA PRO A 61 -5.00 5.98 10.50
C PRO A 61 -5.00 6.17 12.01
N SER A 62 -6.05 6.82 12.53
CA SER A 62 -6.05 7.20 13.95
C SER A 62 -5.67 5.96 14.76
N PRO A 63 -4.88 6.09 15.84
CA PRO A 63 -4.49 4.92 16.65
C PRO A 63 -5.71 4.16 17.20
N THR A 64 -6.91 4.75 17.10
CA THR A 64 -8.20 4.19 17.45
C THR A 64 -8.94 3.46 16.32
N ARG A 65 -8.55 3.61 15.04
CA ARG A 65 -9.18 2.88 13.92
C ARG A 65 -8.60 1.47 13.89
N ARG A 66 -9.27 0.58 14.63
CA ARG A 66 -9.00 -0.86 14.61
C ARG A 66 -9.01 -1.35 13.15
N ALA A 67 -7.95 -2.05 12.74
CA ALA A 67 -7.94 -2.73 11.45
C ALA A 67 -9.11 -3.73 11.41
N PRO A 68 -9.83 -3.85 10.28
CA PRO A 68 -10.89 -4.85 10.13
C PRO A 68 -10.37 -6.25 10.45
N GLU A 69 -11.19 -7.11 11.06
CA GLU A 69 -10.75 -8.46 11.44
C GLU A 69 -10.35 -9.31 10.23
N GLU A 70 -10.94 -9.02 9.07
CA GLU A 70 -10.77 -9.67 7.78
C GLU A 70 -9.44 -9.28 7.09
N VAL A 71 -8.77 -8.24 7.58
CA VAL A 71 -7.62 -7.62 6.91
C VAL A 71 -6.40 -7.60 7.85
N THR A 72 -5.23 -7.78 7.27
CA THR A 72 -3.94 -7.58 7.94
C THR A 72 -3.12 -6.60 7.14
N LEU A 73 -2.78 -5.47 7.76
CA LEU A 73 -1.82 -4.53 7.20
C LEU A 73 -0.43 -5.16 7.31
N VAL A 74 0.16 -5.50 6.17
CA VAL A 74 1.50 -6.09 6.06
C VAL A 74 2.58 -5.01 6.16
N GLY A 75 2.32 -3.85 5.57
CA GLY A 75 3.25 -2.74 5.56
C GLY A 75 2.85 -1.62 4.60
N VAL A 76 3.82 -0.75 4.32
CA VAL A 76 3.70 0.37 3.37
C VAL A 76 4.60 0.12 2.17
N TYR A 77 4.19 0.59 1.00
CA TYR A 77 4.91 0.40 -0.25
C TYR A 77 4.98 1.71 -1.04
N ALA A 78 6.20 2.16 -1.37
CA ALA A 78 6.44 3.30 -2.25
C ALA A 78 7.16 2.84 -3.52
N HIS A 79 6.97 3.55 -4.62
CA HIS A 79 7.69 3.29 -5.87
C HIS A 79 8.14 4.61 -6.48
N CYS A 80 9.44 4.72 -6.74
CA CYS A 80 10.10 5.90 -7.28
C CYS A 80 10.12 5.86 -8.82
N GLY A 81 8.95 5.91 -9.47
CA GLY A 81 8.87 5.92 -10.93
C GLY A 81 9.36 7.24 -11.56
N ASP A 82 9.40 8.30 -10.77
CA ASP A 82 9.96 9.60 -11.12
C ASP A 82 11.45 9.53 -11.46
N THR A 83 12.18 8.53 -10.95
CA THR A 83 13.60 8.30 -11.29
C THR A 83 13.84 8.01 -12.77
N TYR A 84 12.82 7.57 -13.52
CA TYR A 84 12.96 7.33 -14.96
C TYR A 84 13.22 8.61 -15.77
N THR A 85 13.01 9.79 -15.18
CA THR A 85 13.28 11.08 -15.82
C THR A 85 14.64 11.68 -15.47
N CYS A 86 15.36 11.07 -14.52
CA CYS A 86 16.68 11.52 -14.08
C CYS A 86 17.74 11.36 -15.17
N ARG A 87 18.73 12.24 -15.16
CA ARG A 87 19.84 12.28 -16.10
C ARG A 87 21.14 11.74 -15.52
N ASP A 88 21.25 11.70 -14.20
CA ASP A 88 22.44 11.23 -13.50
C ASP A 88 22.15 10.50 -12.18
N VAL A 89 23.20 9.91 -11.62
CA VAL A 89 23.13 9.17 -10.36
C VAL A 89 22.78 10.07 -9.16
N PRO A 90 23.34 11.28 -9.01
CA PRO A 90 22.93 12.21 -7.95
C PRO A 90 21.42 12.49 -7.90
N GLU A 91 20.77 12.70 -9.05
CA GLU A 91 19.32 12.93 -9.13
C GLU A 91 18.53 11.70 -8.66
N VAL A 92 18.89 10.51 -9.13
CA VAL A 92 18.26 9.24 -8.67
C VAL A 92 18.40 9.09 -7.15
N GLN A 93 19.59 9.37 -6.61
CA GLN A 93 19.83 9.27 -5.17
C GLN A 93 19.06 10.32 -4.37
N ALA A 94 18.84 11.51 -4.92
CA ALA A 94 18.03 12.55 -4.28
C ALA A 94 16.57 12.11 -4.12
N ILE A 95 15.97 11.55 -5.19
CA ILE A 95 14.62 10.99 -5.16
C ILE A 95 14.53 9.81 -4.17
N ALA A 96 15.51 8.91 -4.19
CA ALA A 96 15.55 7.77 -3.27
C ALA A 96 15.53 8.23 -1.80
N ARG A 97 16.38 9.21 -1.44
CA ARG A 97 16.43 9.78 -0.09
C ARG A 97 15.13 10.47 0.30
N ALA A 98 14.55 11.27 -0.60
CA ALA A 98 13.28 11.94 -0.35
C ALA A 98 12.13 10.94 -0.12
N THR A 99 12.07 9.89 -0.95
CA THR A 99 11.07 8.82 -0.78
C THR A 99 11.27 8.07 0.54
N THR A 100 12.50 7.73 0.90
CA THR A 100 12.79 7.07 2.19
C THR A 100 12.36 7.93 3.38
N ALA A 101 12.67 9.23 3.36
CA ALA A 101 12.25 10.16 4.42
C ALA A 101 10.72 10.20 4.54
N ALA A 102 10.00 10.36 3.43
CA ALA A 102 8.53 10.39 3.43
C ALA A 102 7.90 9.08 3.95
N VAL A 103 8.50 7.92 3.65
CA VAL A 103 8.03 6.63 4.18
C VAL A 103 8.27 6.53 5.68
N ILE A 104 9.44 6.96 6.17
CA ILE A 104 9.77 6.96 7.61
C ILE A 104 8.80 7.87 8.35
N ASP A 105 8.65 9.12 7.90
CA ASP A 105 7.75 10.11 8.52
C ASP A 105 6.29 9.62 8.56
N PHE A 106 5.88 8.77 7.63
CA PHE A 106 4.53 8.20 7.62
C PHE A 106 4.33 7.09 8.68
N VAL A 107 5.37 6.33 9.01
CA VAL A 107 5.28 5.17 9.92
C VAL A 107 5.70 5.45 11.36
N THR A 108 6.35 6.60 11.62
CA THR A 108 6.77 7.07 12.95
C THR A 108 5.82 8.10 13.51
#